data_AF-A0A535XYL9-F1
#
_entry.id   AF-A0A535XYL9-F1
#
_cell.length_a   1.000
_cell.length_b   1.000
_cell.length_c   1.000
_cell.angle_alpha   90.00
_cell.angle_beta   90.00
_cell.angle_gamma   90.00
#
_symmetry.space_group_name_H-M   'P 1'
#
loop_
_entity.id
_entity.type
_entity.pdbx_description
1 polymer ?
#
loop_
_entity_poly.entity_id
_entity_poly.type
_entity_poly.pdbx_seq_one_letter_code
_entity_poly.pdbx_strand_id
1 'polypeptide(L)'
;MPREQLKDQYLLVVTRLADASLMTGDYERCIEYCHKLLARDTAREDAYQRLMRCHALMGRPGRAMRWYELCRETLQRDLNVEPSEQTVQLARHVAEGSAATLAVTAPT
;
A
#
# COMPACT_ATOMS: atom_id res chain seq x y z
N MET A 1 18.98 -17.72 17.14
CA MET A 1 18.26 -17.39 15.88
C MET A 1 16.99 -18.25 15.86
N PRO A 2 15.79 -17.84 15.36
CA PRO A 2 15.53 -16.68 14.50
C PRO A 2 14.04 -16.20 14.49
N ARG A 3 13.24 -16.21 15.57
CA ARG A 3 11.78 -15.94 15.41
C ARG A 3 11.49 -14.55 14.83
N GLU A 4 12.28 -13.55 15.19
CA GLU A 4 12.22 -12.21 14.60
C GLU A 4 12.76 -12.20 13.17
N GLN A 5 13.93 -12.79 12.92
CA GLN A 5 14.50 -12.91 11.57
C GLN A 5 13.58 -13.62 10.56
N LEU A 6 12.86 -14.66 11.00
CA LEU A 6 11.85 -15.37 10.19
C LEU A 6 10.65 -14.46 9.87
N LYS A 7 10.23 -13.61 10.81
CA LYS A 7 9.16 -12.63 10.58
C LYS A 7 9.61 -11.57 9.58
N ASP A 8 10.82 -11.05 9.72
CA ASP A 8 11.36 -10.02 8.82
C ASP A 8 11.53 -10.56 7.40
N GLN A 9 12.05 -11.79 7.26
CA GLN A 9 12.14 -12.48 5.97
C GLN A 9 10.75 -12.72 5.36
N TYR A 10 9.78 -13.14 6.17
CA TYR A 10 8.40 -13.32 5.71
C TYR A 10 7.82 -11.99 5.19
N LEU A 11 7.94 -10.90 5.96
CA LEU A 11 7.44 -9.59 5.55
C LEU A 11 8.11 -9.11 4.26
N LEU A 12 9.44 -9.25 4.15
CA LEU A 12 10.18 -8.90 2.94
C LEU A 12 9.66 -9.67 1.71
N VAL A 13 9.44 -10.98 1.84
CA VAL A 13 8.92 -11.80 0.74
C VAL A 13 7.51 -11.37 0.36
N VAL A 14 6.63 -11.14 1.34
CA VAL A 14 5.25 -10.69 1.07
C VAL A 14 5.23 -9.32 0.40
N THR A 15 6.09 -8.38 0.82
CA THR A 15 6.25 -7.07 0.16
C THR A 15 6.68 -7.24 -1.29
N ARG A 16 7.69 -8.07 -1.58
CA ARG A 16 8.15 -8.33 -2.95
C ARG A 16 7.06 -8.98 -3.82
N LEU A 17 6.25 -9.87 -3.25
CA LEU A 17 5.12 -10.47 -3.95
C LEU A 17 4.03 -9.43 -4.24
N ALA A 18 3.74 -8.52 -3.30
CA ALA A 18 2.81 -7.41 -3.54
C ALA A 18 3.30 -6.50 -4.67
N ASP A 19 4.59 -6.15 -4.68
CA ASP A 19 5.20 -5.32 -5.73
C ASP A 19 5.15 -6.02 -7.09
N ALA A 20 5.55 -7.29 -7.16
CA ALA A 20 5.50 -8.06 -8.39
C ALA A 20 4.07 -8.18 -8.94
N SER A 21 3.09 -8.48 -8.08
CA SER A 21 1.68 -8.55 -8.47
C SER A 21 1.13 -7.20 -8.96
N LEU A 22 1.53 -6.09 -8.34
CA LEU A 22 1.14 -4.75 -8.82
C LEU A 22 1.73 -4.48 -10.22
N MET A 23 3.00 -4.83 -10.42
CA MET A 23 3.69 -4.62 -11.70
C MET A 23 3.14 -5.49 -12.84
N THR A 24 2.67 -6.71 -12.55
CA THR A 24 2.09 -7.60 -13.55
C THR A 24 0.60 -7.37 -13.79
N GLY A 25 -0.03 -6.42 -13.08
CA GLY A 25 -1.46 -6.15 -13.16
C GLY A 25 -2.34 -7.15 -12.42
N ASP A 26 -1.75 -8.06 -11.63
CA ASP A 26 -2.47 -8.99 -10.76
C ASP A 26 -2.89 -8.28 -9.46
N TYR A 27 -3.80 -7.32 -9.61
CA TYR A 27 -4.23 -6.44 -8.50
C TYR A 27 -4.91 -7.21 -7.37
N GLU A 28 -5.60 -8.30 -7.67
CA GLU A 28 -6.28 -9.13 -6.68
C GLU A 28 -5.26 -9.78 -5.73
N ARG A 29 -4.20 -10.40 -6.26
CA ARG A 29 -3.12 -10.92 -5.42
C ARG A 29 -2.37 -9.82 -4.69
N CYS A 30 -2.13 -8.67 -5.32
CA CYS A 30 -1.51 -7.55 -4.63
C CYS A 30 -2.31 -7.13 -3.39
N ILE A 31 -3.64 -7.01 -3.51
CA ILE A 31 -4.55 -6.70 -2.40
C ILE A 31 -4.44 -7.75 -1.29
N GLU A 32 -4.43 -9.04 -1.63
CA GLU A 32 -4.26 -10.12 -0.64
C GLU A 32 -2.94 -10.01 0.13
N TYR A 33 -1.82 -9.72 -0.56
CA TYR A 33 -0.53 -9.54 0.08
C TYR A 33 -0.51 -8.30 0.97
N CYS A 34 -1.12 -7.19 0.53
CA CYS A 34 -1.23 -5.98 1.35
C CYS A 34 -2.04 -6.22 2.63
N HIS A 35 -3.13 -7.00 2.57
CA HIS A 35 -3.85 -7.40 3.78
C HIS A 35 -3.00 -8.25 4.74
N LYS A 36 -2.15 -9.13 4.22
CA LYS A 36 -1.21 -9.91 5.04
C LYS A 36 -0.17 -8.99 5.72
N LEU A 37 0.29 -7.94 5.04
CA LEU A 37 1.18 -6.93 5.63
C LEU A 37 0.49 -6.16 6.75
N LEU A 38 -0.72 -5.64 6.49
CA LEU A 38 -1.50 -4.88 7.48
C LEU A 38 -1.94 -5.70 8.69
N ALA A 39 -2.15 -7.01 8.52
CA ALA A 39 -2.43 -7.91 9.65
C ALA A 39 -1.23 -8.11 10.58
N ARG A 40 -0.01 -7.75 10.14
CA ARG A 40 1.22 -7.83 10.94
C ARG A 40 1.59 -6.48 11.53
N ASP A 41 1.44 -5.43 10.74
CA ASP A 41 1.70 -4.06 11.16
C ASP A 41 0.69 -3.15 10.46
N THR A 42 -0.26 -2.64 11.26
CA THR A 42 -1.37 -1.82 10.79
C THR A 42 -0.90 -0.44 10.34
N ALA A 43 0.25 0.04 10.79
CA ALA A 43 0.76 1.37 10.43
C ALA A 43 1.63 1.36 9.16
N ARG A 44 1.68 0.23 8.42
CA ARG A 44 2.45 0.11 7.17
C ARG A 44 1.84 0.91 6.03
N GLU A 45 2.28 2.15 5.94
CA GLU A 45 1.89 3.09 4.90
C GLU A 45 2.11 2.55 3.47
N ASP A 46 3.20 1.80 3.25
CA ASP A 46 3.52 1.21 1.96
C ASP A 46 2.47 0.19 1.47
N ALA A 47 1.79 -0.51 2.38
CA ALA A 47 0.69 -1.41 2.05
C ALA A 47 -0.57 -0.62 1.64
N TYR A 48 -0.89 0.48 2.33
CA TYR A 48 -2.00 1.36 1.95
C TYR A 48 -1.79 1.98 0.57
N GLN A 49 -0.57 2.47 0.28
CA GLN A 49 -0.27 3.02 -1.04
C GLN A 49 -0.48 2.01 -2.17
N ARG A 50 -0.13 0.74 -1.97
CA ARG A 50 -0.38 -0.33 -2.96
C ARG A 50 -1.87 -0.62 -3.14
N LEU A 51 -2.65 -0.65 -2.06
CA LEU A 51 -4.12 -0.79 -2.11
C LEU A 51 -4.77 0.37 -2.88
N MET A 52 -4.30 1.60 -2.64
CA MET A 52 -4.72 2.80 -3.38
C MET A 52 -4.44 2.63 -4.89
N ARG A 53 -3.21 2.25 -5.27
CA ARG A 53 -2.83 2.02 -6.67
C ARG A 53 -3.68 0.92 -7.31
N CYS A 54 -3.83 -0.23 -6.67
CA CYS A 54 -4.64 -1.35 -7.18
C CYS A 54 -6.07 -0.89 -7.47
N HIS A 55 -6.74 -0.26 -6.51
CA HIS A 55 -8.12 0.16 -6.70
C HIS A 55 -8.26 1.27 -7.74
N ALA A 56 -7.31 2.21 -7.83
CA ALA A 56 -7.31 3.22 -8.87
C ALA A 56 -7.14 2.60 -10.27
N LEU A 57 -6.19 1.68 -10.45
CA LEU A 57 -5.94 0.97 -11.71
C LEU A 57 -7.10 0.06 -12.12
N MET A 58 -7.88 -0.44 -11.17
CA MET A 58 -9.12 -1.18 -11.42
C MET A 58 -10.34 -0.27 -11.73
N GLY A 59 -10.15 1.04 -11.87
CA GLY A 59 -11.23 2.00 -12.14
C GLY A 59 -12.12 2.26 -10.93
N ARG A 60 -11.61 2.10 -9.70
CA ARG A 60 -12.34 2.23 -8.42
C ARG A 60 -11.73 3.32 -7.52
N PRO A 61 -11.63 4.59 -7.97
CA PRO A 61 -10.95 5.65 -7.22
C PRO A 61 -11.58 5.92 -5.84
N GLY A 62 -12.91 5.79 -5.71
CA GLY A 62 -13.57 5.90 -4.40
C GLY A 62 -13.12 4.86 -3.38
N ARG A 63 -12.77 3.63 -3.82
CA ARG A 63 -12.18 2.63 -2.91
C ARG A 63 -10.74 2.96 -2.57
N ALA A 64 -9.98 3.49 -3.53
CA ALA A 64 -8.61 3.94 -3.29
C ALA A 64 -8.58 5.07 -2.23
N MET A 65 -9.48 6.06 -2.32
CA MET A 65 -9.55 7.15 -1.34
C MET A 65 -9.94 6.68 0.07
N ARG A 66 -10.81 5.67 0.20
CA ARG A 66 -11.09 5.06 1.52
C ARG A 66 -9.85 4.45 2.16
N TRP A 67 -8.95 3.88 1.38
CA TRP A 67 -7.67 3.36 1.91
C TRP A 67 -6.73 4.47 2.36
N TYR A 68 -6.73 5.63 1.68
CA TYR A 68 -6.00 6.81 2.14
C TYR A 68 -6.55 7.32 3.48
N GLU A 69 -7.87 7.44 3.61
CA GLU A 69 -8.52 7.87 4.86
C GLU A 69 -8.17 6.93 6.01
N LEU A 70 -8.26 5.62 5.79
CA LEU A 70 -7.89 4.62 6.80
C LEU A 70 -6.39 4.68 7.16
N CYS A 71 -5.51 4.93 6.19
CA CYS A 71 -4.09 5.12 6.45
C CYS A 71 -3.87 6.32 7.38
N ARG A 72 -4.48 7.47 7.06
CA ARG A 72 -4.38 8.69 7.87
C ARG A 72 -4.92 8.46 9.28
N GLU A 73 -6.09 7.86 9.41
CA GLU A 73 -6.69 7.56 10.72
C GLU A 73 -5.81 6.61 11.54
N THR A 74 -5.24 5.59 10.91
CA THR A 74 -4.39 4.61 11.60
C THR A 74 -3.07 5.23 12.06
N LEU A 75 -2.39 6.00 11.19
CA LEU A 75 -1.16 6.70 11.53
C LEU A 75 -1.38 7.74 12.63
N GLN A 76 -2.47 8.51 12.55
CA GLN A 76 -2.81 9.48 13.58
C GLN A 76 -3.12 8.81 14.92
N ARG A 77 -3.90 7.72 14.91
CA ARG A 77 -4.30 7.00 16.13
C ARG A 77 -3.13 6.28 16.79
N ASP A 78 -2.31 5.58 16.01
CA ASP A 78 -1.32 4.64 16.55
C ASP A 78 0.07 5.28 16.72
N LEU A 79 0.41 6.26 15.87
CA LEU A 79 1.73 6.89 15.83
C LEU A 79 1.69 8.41 16.04
N ASN A 80 0.50 9.03 16.04
CA ASN A 80 0.31 10.48 16.16
C ASN A 80 1.10 11.29 15.10
N VAL A 81 1.13 10.76 13.88
CA VAL A 81 1.76 11.36 12.69
C VAL A 81 0.78 11.39 11.52
N GLU A 82 1.00 12.33 10.60
CA GLU A 82 0.30 12.40 9.32
C GLU A 82 0.92 11.46 8.27
N PRO A 83 0.19 11.09 7.20
CA PRO A 83 0.74 10.37 6.05
C PRO A 83 1.92 11.09 5.42
N SER A 84 2.86 10.32 4.87
CA SER A 84 3.97 10.87 4.11
C SER A 84 3.51 11.64 2.88
N GLU A 85 4.35 12.58 2.42
CA GLU A 85 4.08 13.36 1.21
C GLU A 85 3.80 12.47 0.00
N GLN A 86 4.49 11.32 -0.11
CA GLN A 86 4.27 10.34 -1.16
C GLN A 86 2.83 9.81 -1.16
N THR A 87 2.27 9.50 0.01
CA THR A 87 0.90 9.02 0.16
C THR A 87 -0.12 10.12 -0.14
N VAL A 88 0.14 11.35 0.30
CA VAL A 88 -0.71 12.51 0.02
C VAL A 88 -0.74 12.81 -1.48
N GLN A 89 0.41 12.77 -2.16
CA GLN A 89 0.50 12.96 -3.61
C GLN A 89 -0.24 11.85 -4.37
N LEU A 90 -0.10 10.59 -3.93
CA LEU A 90 -0.85 9.48 -4.53
C LEU A 90 -2.36 9.69 -4.39
N ALA A 91 -2.86 10.08 -3.21
CA ALA A 91 -4.27 10.37 -3.00
C ALA A 91 -4.78 11.49 -3.92
N ARG A 92 -3.98 12.55 -4.10
CA ARG A 92 -4.29 13.63 -5.04
C ARG A 92 -4.41 13.11 -6.47
N HIS A 93 -3.45 12.31 -6.94
CA HIS A 93 -3.51 11.74 -8.29
C HIS A 93 -4.71 10.81 -8.51
N VAL A 94 -5.06 10.02 -7.49
CA VAL A 94 -6.27 9.18 -7.51
C VAL A 94 -7.53 10.03 -7.63
N ALA A 95 -7.62 11.13 -6.90
CA ALA A 95 -8.77 12.04 -6.94
C ALA A 95 -8.90 12.77 -8.28
N GLU A 96 -7.77 13.14 -8.89
CA GLU A 96 -7.69 13.79 -10.21
C GLU A 96 -7.88 12.83 -11.39
N GLY A 97 -7.87 11.51 -11.14
CA GLY A 97 -7.93 10.48 -12.19
C GLY A 97 -6.64 10.40 -13.04
N SER A 98 -5.52 10.92 -12.54
CA SER A 98 -4.25 10.95 -13.27
C SER A 98 -3.55 9.60 -13.17
N ALA A 99 -3.57 8.83 -14.27
CA ALA A 99 -2.94 7.51 -14.35
C ALA A 99 -1.41 7.54 -14.36
N ALA A 100 -0.80 8.71 -14.61
CA ALA A 100 0.65 8.85 -14.83
C ALA A 100 1.52 8.50 -13.60
N THR A 101 0.95 8.47 -12.39
CA THR A 101 1.67 8.21 -11.13
C THR A 101 1.27 6.89 -10.44
N LEU A 102 0.32 6.14 -11.02
CA LEU A 102 -0.24 4.92 -10.41
C LEU A 102 0.65 3.68 -10.59
N ALA A 103 1.42 3.63 -11.67
CA ALA A 103 2.67 2.91 -11.76
C ALA A 103 3.73 3.97 -11.49
N VAL A 104 4.60 3.89 -10.48
CA VAL A 104 5.97 3.39 -10.63
C VAL A 104 6.68 3.56 -9.27
N THR A 105 7.47 2.55 -8.87
CA THR A 105 8.91 2.58 -8.54
C THR A 105 9.23 1.34 -7.70
N ALA A 106 9.96 0.40 -8.29
CA ALA A 106 10.57 -0.69 -7.53
C ALA A 106 11.53 -0.08 -6.49
N PRO A 107 11.49 -0.49 -5.22
CA PRO A 107 12.57 -0.15 -4.30
C PRO A 107 13.82 -0.89 -4.75
N THR A 108 14.94 -0.17 -4.70
CA THR A 108 16.30 -0.67 -4.95
C THR A 108 16.68 -1.76 -3.95
#